data_AF-A0A382YGF3-F1
#
_entry.id   AF-A0A382YGF3-F1
#
_cell.length_a   1.000
_cell.length_b   1.000
_cell.length_c   1.000
_cell.angle_alpha   90.00
_cell.angle_beta   90.00
_cell.angle_gamma   90.00
#
_symmetry.space_group_name_H-M   'P 1'
#
loop_
_entity.id
_entity.type
_entity.pdbx_description
1 polymer ?
#
loop_
_entity_poly.entity_id
_entity_poly.type
_entity_poly.pdbx_seq_one_letter_code
_entity_poly.pdbx_strand_id
1 'polypeptide(L)'
;HDMEKKRDVLPYEIDGTVFKVNATAQRNVLGIRSRSPRWAIAGKFKAQQVTSVVVDIIPSVGRTGAITPVAKLDPVNVGGVVVTNATLHNQDEINRKDIRIGDHVLIQRAGDVIPEIVKVIVSKRPKSTSRYQLPIECPSCEHEVFRPEGEAVARCQNLSCPAQMKGRIEHFASKAAMDMDGFGGKLVDQLVEENLIRTVDDLFKLTFNDLIELDRIAEKSAQNILSATQDAKQTTFARFIYALGIRNVGFHLSKVLQQEFSS
;
A
#
# COMPACT_ATOMS: atom_id res chain seq x y z
N HIS A 1 -3.43 15.74 26.70
CA HIS A 1 -2.36 15.60 27.72
C HIS A 1 -2.82 14.74 28.89
N ASP A 2 -3.95 15.04 29.57
CA ASP A 2 -4.44 14.18 30.66
C ASP A 2 -4.79 12.76 30.21
N MET A 3 -5.48 12.63 29.06
CA MET A 3 -5.81 11.31 28.49
C MET A 3 -4.58 10.46 28.09
N GLU A 4 -3.47 11.09 27.72
CA GLU A 4 -2.24 10.37 27.33
C GLU A 4 -1.59 9.72 28.55
N LYS A 5 -1.65 10.36 29.72
CA LYS A 5 -1.16 9.78 30.99
C LYS A 5 -2.01 8.63 31.50
N LYS A 6 -3.30 8.65 31.18
CA LYS A 6 -4.27 7.61 31.57
C LYS A 6 -4.27 6.41 30.62
N ARG A 7 -3.57 6.51 29.48
CA ARG A 7 -3.53 5.47 28.43
C ARG A 7 -3.28 4.07 28.98
N ASP A 8 -2.26 3.92 29.83
CA ASP A 8 -1.80 2.60 30.30
C ASP A 8 -2.62 2.08 31.50
N VAL A 9 -3.52 2.89 32.06
CA VAL A 9 -4.36 2.54 33.23
C VAL A 9 -5.78 2.15 32.80
N LEU A 10 -6.17 2.48 31.57
CA LEU A 10 -7.48 2.12 31.05
C LEU A 10 -7.53 0.61 30.74
N PRO A 11 -8.67 -0.06 30.97
CA PRO A 11 -8.84 -1.48 30.64
C PRO A 11 -8.94 -1.74 29.13
N TYR A 12 -8.63 -0.75 28.30
CA TYR A 12 -8.69 -0.80 26.84
C TYR A 12 -7.63 0.15 26.26
N GLU A 13 -7.20 -0.14 25.03
CA GLU A 13 -6.25 0.71 24.31
C GLU A 13 -6.92 1.97 23.74
N ILE A 14 -6.22 3.09 23.81
CA ILE A 14 -6.59 4.34 23.14
C ILE A 14 -5.40 4.92 22.39
N ASP A 15 -5.64 5.44 21.20
CA ASP A 15 -4.63 6.04 20.31
C ASP A 15 -4.70 7.58 20.26
N GLY A 16 -5.68 8.18 20.95
CA GLY A 16 -5.84 9.63 21.00
C GLY A 16 -7.17 10.07 21.59
N THR A 17 -7.60 11.27 21.20
CA THR A 17 -8.90 11.84 21.56
C THR A 17 -9.53 12.49 20.34
N VAL A 18 -10.85 12.37 20.17
CA VAL A 18 -11.55 13.01 19.05
C VAL A 18 -12.21 14.30 19.53
N PHE A 19 -11.81 15.43 18.95
CA PHE A 19 -12.44 16.72 19.16
C PHE A 19 -13.58 16.89 18.16
N LYS A 20 -14.78 17.20 18.63
CA LYS A 20 -15.98 17.36 17.80
C LYS A 20 -16.64 18.69 18.11
N VAL A 21 -17.08 19.41 17.09
CA VAL A 21 -17.99 20.56 17.26
C VAL A 21 -19.27 20.04 17.90
N ASN A 22 -19.66 20.57 19.06
CA ASN A 22 -20.77 20.01 19.83
C ASN A 22 -22.13 20.24 19.14
N ALA A 23 -22.35 21.43 18.59
CA ALA A 23 -23.63 21.82 17.99
C ALA A 23 -23.89 21.13 16.64
N THR A 24 -24.97 20.35 16.55
CA THR A 24 -25.34 19.60 15.34
C THR A 24 -25.64 20.51 14.14
N ALA A 25 -26.26 21.68 14.37
CA ALA A 25 -26.52 22.66 13.29
C ALA A 25 -25.22 23.11 12.60
N GLN A 26 -24.14 23.33 13.36
CA GLN A 26 -22.83 23.69 12.81
C GLN A 26 -22.19 22.53 12.06
N ARG A 27 -22.41 21.27 12.47
CA ARG A 27 -21.92 20.09 11.73
C ARG A 27 -22.51 20.02 10.33
N ASN A 28 -23.80 20.34 10.17
CA ASN A 28 -24.47 20.34 8.87
C ASN A 28 -23.88 21.41 7.93
N VAL A 29 -23.61 22.61 8.45
CA VAL A 29 -22.95 23.69 7.69
C VAL A 29 -21.52 23.32 7.31
N LEU A 30 -20.78 22.70 8.23
CA LEU A 30 -19.38 22.32 7.99
C LEU A 30 -19.28 21.18 6.97
N GLY A 31 -20.21 20.23 6.98
CA GLY A 31 -20.28 19.12 6.03
C GLY A 31 -19.14 18.11 6.16
N ILE A 32 -18.89 17.38 5.07
CA ILE A 32 -17.90 16.30 4.98
C ILE A 32 -16.93 16.53 3.80
N ARG A 33 -15.68 16.10 3.96
CA ARG A 33 -14.72 15.88 2.86
C ARG A 33 -14.94 14.48 2.28
N SER A 34 -14.17 14.13 1.25
CA SER A 34 -14.24 12.83 0.58
C SER A 34 -14.14 11.60 1.49
N ARG A 35 -13.44 11.70 2.63
CA ARG A 35 -13.23 10.58 3.58
C ARG A 35 -13.40 10.94 5.05
N SER A 36 -13.68 12.20 5.39
CA SER A 36 -13.72 12.64 6.79
C SER A 36 -14.65 13.83 7.02
N PRO A 37 -15.33 13.93 8.18
CA PRO A 37 -16.11 15.11 8.53
C PRO A 37 -15.23 16.35 8.73
N ARG A 38 -15.75 17.54 8.39
CA ARG A 38 -15.02 18.81 8.63
C ARG A 38 -15.15 19.30 10.08
N TRP A 39 -16.09 18.74 10.84
CA TRP A 39 -16.44 19.15 12.20
C TRP A 39 -15.84 18.26 13.30
N ALA A 40 -15.00 17.28 12.94
CA ALA A 40 -14.30 16.44 13.89
C ALA A 40 -12.86 16.20 13.48
N ILE A 41 -11.96 16.10 14.46
CA ILE A 41 -10.55 15.78 14.25
C ILE A 41 -10.05 14.84 15.34
N ALA A 42 -9.26 13.84 14.95
CA ALA A 42 -8.58 12.96 15.89
C ALA A 42 -7.24 13.59 16.30
N GLY A 43 -7.10 13.97 17.57
CA GLY A 43 -5.83 14.31 18.19
C GLY A 43 -5.16 13.03 18.70
N LYS A 44 -4.30 12.44 17.87
CA LYS A 44 -3.54 11.24 18.22
C LYS A 44 -2.48 11.53 19.29
N PHE A 45 -2.21 10.54 20.15
CA PHE A 45 -1.07 10.60 21.07
C PHE A 45 0.26 10.51 20.33
N LYS A 46 1.38 10.75 21.03
CA LYS A 46 2.68 10.47 20.44
C LYS A 46 2.78 8.98 20.12
N ALA A 47 3.16 8.68 18.88
CA ALA A 47 3.41 7.31 18.46
C ALA A 47 4.46 6.68 19.36
N GLN A 48 4.26 5.42 19.75
CA GLN A 48 5.29 4.67 20.45
C GLN A 48 6.49 4.49 19.52
N GLN A 49 7.68 4.84 20.02
CA GLN A 49 8.93 4.72 19.29
C GLN A 49 9.79 3.64 19.94
N VAL A 50 10.31 2.73 19.12
CA VAL A 50 11.20 1.65 19.58
C VAL A 50 12.41 1.56 18.66
N THR A 51 13.48 0.94 19.14
CA THR A 51 14.70 0.74 18.35
C THR A 51 14.72 -0.65 17.73
N SER A 52 15.18 -0.75 16.49
CA SER A 52 15.51 -2.01 15.80
C SER A 52 16.75 -1.82 14.93
N VAL A 53 17.17 -2.85 14.20
CA VAL A 53 18.29 -2.87 13.27
C VAL A 53 17.77 -3.06 11.86
N VAL A 54 18.28 -2.28 10.90
CA VAL A 54 18.05 -2.51 9.47
C VAL A 54 18.88 -3.71 9.04
N VAL A 55 18.26 -4.86 8.81
CA VAL A 55 18.92 -6.09 8.37
C VAL A 55 19.23 -6.05 6.88
N ASP A 56 18.32 -5.47 6.09
CA ASP A 56 18.46 -5.36 4.63
C ASP A 56 17.54 -4.23 4.10
N ILE A 57 17.74 -3.81 2.85
CA ILE A 57 16.84 -2.89 2.15
C ILE A 57 16.49 -3.48 0.78
N ILE A 58 15.23 -3.88 0.62
CA ILE A 58 14.74 -4.53 -0.60
C ILE A 58 13.93 -3.54 -1.44
N PRO A 59 14.23 -3.38 -2.74
CA PRO A 59 13.41 -2.59 -3.66
C PRO A 59 12.12 -3.35 -4.02
N SER A 60 10.97 -2.73 -3.78
CA SER A 60 9.65 -3.23 -4.18
C SER A 60 9.16 -2.47 -5.42
N VAL A 61 8.60 -3.19 -6.39
CA VAL A 61 8.05 -2.61 -7.62
C VAL A 61 6.55 -2.48 -7.47
N GLY A 62 6.04 -1.26 -7.43
CA GLY A 62 4.61 -0.99 -7.39
C GLY A 62 3.93 -1.15 -8.76
N ARG A 63 2.60 -1.21 -8.75
CA ARG A 63 1.76 -1.33 -9.97
C ARG A 63 2.04 -0.32 -11.08
N THR A 64 2.50 0.89 -10.73
CA THR A 64 2.83 1.97 -11.69
C THR A 64 4.33 2.02 -12.01
N GLY A 65 5.07 0.94 -11.72
CA GLY A 65 6.51 0.86 -11.89
C GLY A 65 7.35 1.52 -10.80
N ALA A 66 6.72 2.15 -9.79
CA ALA A 66 7.42 2.82 -8.69
C ALA A 66 8.35 1.86 -7.93
N ILE A 67 9.64 2.17 -7.90
CA ILE A 67 10.62 1.42 -7.12
C ILE A 67 10.69 2.04 -5.73
N THR A 68 10.07 1.35 -4.77
CA THR A 68 9.97 1.80 -3.38
C THR A 68 10.90 0.96 -2.51
N PRO A 69 11.91 1.57 -1.85
CA PRO A 69 12.77 0.83 -0.95
C PRO A 69 12.03 0.49 0.35
N VAL A 70 12.20 -0.75 0.81
CA VAL A 70 11.60 -1.27 2.05
C VAL A 70 12.71 -1.78 2.95
N ALA A 71 12.81 -1.21 4.16
CA ALA A 71 13.75 -1.71 5.17
C ALA A 71 13.22 -3.02 5.76
N LYS A 72 14.03 -4.08 5.71
CA LYS A 72 13.87 -5.28 6.52
C LYS A 72 14.46 -5.01 7.88
N LEU A 73 13.67 -5.21 8.92
CA LEU A 73 14.02 -4.91 10.29
C LEU A 73 14.17 -6.21 11.08
N ASP A 74 15.08 -6.20 12.05
CA ASP A 74 15.09 -7.20 13.10
C ASP A 74 13.75 -7.14 13.86
N PRO A 75 13.00 -8.26 14.02
CA PRO A 75 11.64 -8.23 14.53
C PRO A 75 11.51 -7.51 15.86
N VAL A 76 10.62 -6.52 15.94
CA VAL A 76 10.44 -5.70 17.14
C VAL A 76 8.96 -5.39 17.39
N ASN A 77 8.53 -5.38 18.66
CA ASN A 77 7.17 -5.05 19.04
C ASN A 77 6.96 -3.52 19.10
N VAL A 78 6.00 -3.00 18.33
CA VAL A 78 5.60 -1.58 18.33
C VAL A 78 4.09 -1.49 18.55
N GLY A 79 3.67 -1.12 19.77
CA GLY A 79 2.25 -1.01 20.10
C GLY A 79 1.48 -2.32 19.88
N GLY A 80 2.00 -3.42 20.44
CA GLY A 80 1.37 -4.74 20.44
C GLY A 80 1.56 -5.56 19.16
N VAL A 81 2.17 -4.99 18.11
CA VAL A 81 2.37 -5.66 16.81
C VAL A 81 3.85 -5.83 16.53
N VAL A 82 4.25 -7.03 16.08
CA VAL A 82 5.61 -7.29 15.61
C VAL A 82 5.81 -6.69 14.23
N VAL A 83 6.74 -5.74 14.15
CA VAL A 83 7.14 -5.07 12.91
C VAL A 83 8.43 -5.70 12.41
N THR A 84 8.43 -6.11 11.13
CA THR A 84 9.60 -6.68 10.42
C THR A 84 9.95 -5.88 9.16
N ASN A 85 9.11 -4.93 8.78
CA ASN A 85 9.28 -4.10 7.59
C ASN A 85 8.93 -2.65 7.89
N ALA A 86 9.66 -1.70 7.32
CA ALA A 86 9.31 -0.28 7.34
C ALA A 86 9.54 0.35 5.97
N THR A 87 8.65 1.26 5.58
CA THR A 87 8.81 2.01 4.32
C THR A 87 9.96 3.01 4.45
N LEU A 88 10.74 3.15 3.36
CA LEU A 88 11.76 4.19 3.23
C LEU A 88 11.34 5.29 2.25
N HIS A 89 10.11 5.22 1.72
CA HIS A 89 9.51 6.15 0.75
C HIS A 89 10.21 6.23 -0.61
N ASN A 90 11.46 6.69 -0.67
CA ASN A 90 12.24 6.87 -1.90
C ASN A 90 13.74 7.07 -1.58
N GLN A 91 14.57 7.19 -2.61
CA GLN A 91 16.02 7.40 -2.45
C GLN A 91 16.37 8.71 -1.72
N ASP A 92 15.61 9.78 -1.95
CA ASP A 92 15.89 11.08 -1.33
C ASP A 92 15.71 11.02 0.18
N GLU A 93 14.71 10.29 0.66
CA GLU A 93 14.46 10.09 2.10
C GLU A 93 15.54 9.20 2.75
N ILE A 94 16.01 8.16 2.05
CA ILE A 94 17.17 7.36 2.48
C ILE A 94 18.40 8.25 2.63
N ASN A 95 18.67 9.09 1.62
CA ASN A 95 19.81 10.01 1.64
C ASN A 95 19.69 11.05 2.76
N ARG A 96 18.48 11.62 2.95
CA ARG A 96 18.21 12.64 3.97
C ARG A 96 18.41 12.12 5.38
N LYS A 97 18.01 10.87 5.65
CA LYS A 97 18.20 10.21 6.95
C LYS A 97 19.53 9.45 7.04
N ASP A 98 20.29 9.37 5.95
CA ASP A 98 21.50 8.55 5.76
C ASP A 98 21.31 7.11 6.25
N ILE A 99 20.21 6.46 5.86
CA ILE A 99 19.88 5.11 6.32
C ILE A 99 20.73 4.07 5.57
N ARG A 100 21.33 3.15 6.32
CA ARG A 100 22.20 2.10 5.78
C ARG A 100 21.81 0.73 6.33
N ILE A 101 22.18 -0.31 5.60
CA ILE A 101 22.10 -1.69 6.10
C ILE A 101 23.03 -1.82 7.31
N GLY A 102 22.54 -2.45 8.37
CA GLY A 102 23.20 -2.60 9.67
C GLY A 102 22.96 -1.45 10.66
N ASP A 103 22.27 -0.38 10.26
CA ASP A 103 22.01 0.74 11.18
C ASP A 103 21.01 0.37 12.28
N HIS A 104 21.31 0.81 13.50
CA HIS A 104 20.29 0.92 14.54
C HIS A 104 19.39 2.12 14.25
N VAL A 105 18.08 1.89 14.21
CA VAL A 105 17.08 2.89 13.81
C VAL A 105 15.98 3.00 14.83
N LEU A 106 15.49 4.23 15.01
CA LEU A 106 14.29 4.51 15.77
C LEU A 106 13.09 4.41 14.82
N ILE A 107 12.16 3.52 15.14
CA ILE A 107 10.97 3.27 14.32
C ILE A 107 9.71 3.67 15.07
N GLN A 108 8.66 3.99 14.32
CA GLN A 108 7.33 4.24 14.84
C GLN A 108 6.26 3.75 13.88
N ARG A 109 5.01 3.62 14.35
CA ARG A 109 3.86 3.37 13.48
C ARG A 109 3.15 4.69 13.19
N ALA A 110 3.26 5.17 11.95
CA ALA A 110 2.54 6.35 11.50
C ALA A 110 1.04 6.08 11.51
N GLY A 111 0.30 6.88 12.28
CA GLY A 111 -1.15 6.75 12.44
C GLY A 111 -1.61 5.38 12.97
N ASP A 112 -0.73 4.65 13.66
CA ASP A 112 -0.91 3.28 14.16
C ASP A 112 -1.10 2.22 13.07
N VAL A 113 -0.70 2.49 11.81
CA VAL A 113 -0.87 1.54 10.71
C VAL A 113 0.45 1.21 10.01
N ILE A 114 1.18 2.21 9.51
CA ILE A 114 2.33 1.99 8.62
C ILE A 114 3.63 2.22 9.41
N PRO A 115 4.50 1.20 9.54
CA PRO A 115 5.80 1.39 10.18
C PRO A 115 6.74 2.25 9.31
N GLU A 116 7.40 3.21 9.93
CA GLU A 116 8.39 4.09 9.30
C GLU A 116 9.62 4.26 10.20
N ILE A 117 10.77 4.51 9.57
CA ILE A 117 12.01 4.87 10.29
C ILE A 117 12.00 6.36 10.54
N VAL A 118 12.06 6.77 11.82
CA VAL A 118 12.11 8.17 12.26
C VAL A 118 13.50 8.75 12.06
N LYS A 119 14.53 8.04 12.53
CA LYS A 119 15.94 8.46 12.43
C LYS A 119 16.90 7.29 12.65
N VAL A 120 18.13 7.44 12.17
CA VAL A 120 19.25 6.57 12.51
C VAL A 120 19.86 6.97 13.86
N ILE A 121 20.26 5.99 14.66
CA ILE A 121 21.03 6.17 15.89
C ILE A 121 22.52 6.11 15.54
N VAL A 122 23.06 7.24 15.08
CA VAL A 122 24.42 7.34 14.52
C VAL A 122 25.50 6.84 15.49
N SER A 123 25.32 7.04 16.80
CA SER A 123 26.26 6.57 17.83
C SER A 123 26.40 5.05 17.91
N LYS A 124 25.46 4.29 17.35
CA LYS A 124 25.47 2.82 17.29
C LYS A 124 25.77 2.29 15.88
N ARG A 125 26.15 3.15 14.94
CA ARG A 125 26.44 2.75 13.56
C ARG A 125 27.70 1.86 13.50
N PRO A 126 27.62 0.65 12.91
CA PRO A 126 28.79 -0.17 12.66
C PRO A 126 29.78 0.52 11.70
N LYS A 127 31.08 0.26 11.87
CA LYS A 127 32.14 0.89 11.05
C LYS A 127 32.06 0.52 9.56
N SER A 128 31.50 -0.65 9.23
CA SER A 128 31.45 -1.20 7.87
C SER A 128 30.06 -1.04 7.22
N THR A 129 29.51 0.18 7.18
CA THR A 129 28.21 0.46 6.54
C THR A 129 28.37 1.34 5.30
N SER A 130 27.77 0.93 4.18
CA SER A 130 27.75 1.68 2.92
C SER A 130 26.43 2.42 2.74
N ARG A 131 26.46 3.52 1.97
CA ARG A 131 25.23 4.22 1.58
C ARG A 131 24.43 3.34 0.63
N TYR A 132 23.13 3.22 0.87
CA TYR A 132 22.24 2.50 -0.02
C TYR A 132 21.91 3.33 -1.26
N GLN A 133 21.91 2.68 -2.42
CA GLN A 133 21.40 3.24 -3.68
C GLN A 133 20.35 2.27 -4.23
N LEU A 134 19.26 2.83 -4.75
CA LEU A 134 18.28 2.09 -5.51
C LEU A 134 18.95 1.42 -6.72
N PRO A 135 18.46 0.24 -7.15
CA PRO A 135 19.00 -0.42 -8.31
C PRO A 135 18.71 0.40 -9.58
N ILE A 136 19.65 0.37 -10.52
CA ILE A 136 19.50 0.97 -11.85
C ILE A 136 18.66 0.08 -12.79
N GLU A 137 18.46 -1.18 -12.42
CA GLU A 137 17.65 -2.17 -13.13
C GLU A 137 16.49 -2.64 -12.24
N CYS A 138 15.35 -2.93 -12.86
CA CYS A 138 14.15 -3.33 -12.16
C CYS A 138 14.33 -4.75 -11.58
N PRO A 139 14.14 -4.97 -10.27
CA PRO A 139 14.33 -6.30 -9.66
C PRO A 139 13.30 -7.35 -10.13
N SER A 140 12.27 -6.95 -10.86
CA SER A 140 11.25 -7.86 -11.41
C SER A 140 11.44 -8.22 -12.88
N CYS A 141 12.12 -7.39 -13.67
CA CYS A 141 12.21 -7.59 -15.12
C CYS A 141 13.51 -7.09 -15.74
N GLU A 142 14.49 -6.69 -14.93
CA GLU A 142 15.84 -6.27 -15.30
C GLU A 142 15.92 -5.03 -16.21
N HIS A 143 14.78 -4.48 -16.63
CA HIS A 143 14.71 -3.26 -17.43
C HIS A 143 15.16 -2.02 -16.64
N GLU A 144 15.61 -0.99 -17.37
CA GLU A 144 16.12 0.25 -16.78
C GLU A 144 15.11 0.94 -15.83
N VAL A 145 15.64 1.38 -14.69
CA VAL A 145 14.94 2.21 -13.70
C VAL A 145 15.30 3.67 -13.95
N PHE A 146 14.30 4.44 -14.32
CA PHE A 146 14.46 5.86 -14.62
C PHE A 146 13.77 6.73 -13.58
N ARG A 147 14.47 7.77 -13.11
CA ARG A 147 13.89 8.84 -12.27
C ARG A 147 13.86 10.13 -13.09
N PRO A 148 12.67 10.58 -13.55
CA PRO A 148 12.55 11.85 -14.26
C PRO A 148 13.04 13.03 -13.40
N GLU A 149 13.56 14.05 -14.07
CA GLU A 149 13.96 15.30 -13.40
C GLU A 149 12.76 15.92 -12.68
N GLY A 150 12.97 16.37 -11.43
CA GLY A 150 11.91 16.93 -10.58
C GLY A 150 10.99 15.90 -9.90
N GLU A 151 11.11 14.60 -10.20
CA GLU A 151 10.37 13.54 -9.51
C GLU A 151 11.21 12.85 -8.42
N ALA A 152 10.61 12.63 -7.24
CA ALA A 152 11.27 11.91 -6.15
C ALA A 152 11.30 10.37 -6.35
N VAL A 153 10.42 9.84 -7.21
CA VAL A 153 10.17 8.40 -7.36
C VAL A 153 10.81 7.86 -8.64
N ALA A 154 11.73 6.91 -8.49
CA ALA A 154 12.31 6.15 -9.60
C ALA A 154 11.34 5.06 -10.06
N ARG A 155 11.29 4.76 -11.38
CA ARG A 155 10.33 3.82 -11.96
C ARG A 155 10.91 2.90 -13.02
N CYS A 156 10.43 1.66 -13.01
CA CYS A 156 10.54 0.75 -14.15
C CYS A 156 9.64 1.25 -15.30
N GLN A 157 10.22 1.45 -16.49
CA GLN A 157 9.51 1.91 -17.68
C GLN A 157 8.88 0.78 -18.51
N ASN A 158 9.21 -0.48 -18.21
CA ASN A 158 8.70 -1.63 -18.94
C ASN A 158 7.22 -1.90 -18.60
N LEU A 159 6.31 -1.63 -19.56
CA LEU A 159 4.89 -1.90 -19.41
C LEU A 159 4.59 -3.41 -19.22
N SER A 160 5.44 -4.29 -19.77
CA SER A 160 5.34 -5.75 -19.63
C SER A 160 5.99 -6.29 -18.35
N CYS A 161 6.41 -5.41 -17.43
CA CYS A 161 6.99 -5.83 -16.15
C CYS A 161 6.00 -6.71 -15.36
N PRO A 162 6.39 -7.94 -14.95
CA PRO A 162 5.50 -8.85 -14.22
C PRO A 162 4.96 -8.25 -12.93
N ALA A 163 5.77 -7.55 -12.13
CA ALA A 163 5.30 -6.90 -10.92
C ALA A 163 4.26 -5.80 -11.19
N GLN A 164 4.42 -5.03 -12.28
CA GLN A 164 3.43 -4.04 -12.67
C GLN A 164 2.14 -4.69 -13.15
N MET A 165 2.24 -5.77 -13.93
CA MET A 165 1.11 -6.56 -14.41
C MET A 165 0.29 -7.11 -13.24
N LYS A 166 0.94 -7.84 -12.32
CA LYS A 166 0.33 -8.35 -11.07
C LYS A 166 -0.35 -7.21 -10.30
N GLY A 167 0.36 -6.12 -10.03
CA GLY A 167 -0.20 -4.98 -9.29
C GLY A 167 -1.35 -4.25 -10.00
N ARG A 168 -1.39 -4.24 -11.35
CA ARG A 168 -2.53 -3.69 -12.11
C ARG A 168 -3.75 -4.60 -12.00
N ILE A 169 -3.55 -5.91 -12.08
CA ILE A 169 -4.61 -6.92 -11.95
C ILE A 169 -5.20 -6.89 -10.53
N GLU A 170 -4.35 -6.90 -9.49
CA GLU A 170 -4.78 -6.76 -8.10
C GLU A 170 -5.56 -5.47 -7.87
N HIS A 171 -5.08 -4.35 -8.43
CA HIS A 171 -5.79 -3.07 -8.32
C HIS A 171 -7.16 -3.12 -9.02
N PHE A 172 -7.23 -3.69 -10.22
CA PHE A 172 -8.48 -3.84 -10.96
C PHE A 172 -9.49 -4.66 -10.17
N ALA A 173 -9.06 -5.79 -9.60
CA ALA A 173 -9.89 -6.68 -8.79
C ALA A 173 -10.26 -6.09 -7.41
N SER A 174 -9.54 -5.09 -6.93
CA SER A 174 -9.71 -4.57 -5.56
C SER A 174 -11.13 -4.12 -5.22
N LYS A 175 -11.47 -4.14 -3.93
CA LYS A 175 -12.77 -3.74 -3.38
C LYS A 175 -13.26 -2.36 -3.81
N ALA A 176 -12.34 -1.40 -3.99
CA ALA A 176 -12.69 -0.05 -4.42
C ALA A 176 -12.83 0.08 -5.96
N ALA A 177 -12.35 -0.91 -6.71
CA ALA A 177 -12.31 -0.97 -8.17
C ALA A 177 -13.44 -1.85 -8.72
N MET A 178 -13.19 -3.12 -9.07
CA MET A 178 -14.22 -4.00 -9.64
C MET A 178 -14.88 -4.91 -8.61
N ASP A 179 -14.44 -4.90 -7.34
CA ASP A 179 -15.00 -5.74 -6.26
C ASP A 179 -14.96 -7.25 -6.55
N MET A 180 -13.86 -7.72 -7.14
CA MET A 180 -13.72 -9.12 -7.49
C MET A 180 -13.18 -9.91 -6.29
N ASP A 181 -14.09 -10.26 -5.38
CA ASP A 181 -13.76 -11.08 -4.21
C ASP A 181 -13.11 -12.41 -4.61
N GLY A 182 -12.08 -12.82 -3.86
CA GLY A 182 -11.30 -14.02 -4.14
C GLY A 182 -9.99 -13.78 -4.90
N PHE A 183 -9.84 -12.65 -5.59
CA PHE A 183 -8.59 -12.25 -6.26
C PHE A 183 -7.59 -11.61 -5.28
N GLY A 184 -7.12 -12.40 -4.33
CA GLY A 184 -5.99 -12.03 -3.46
C GLY A 184 -4.64 -12.13 -4.18
N GLY A 185 -3.62 -11.46 -3.64
CA GLY A 185 -2.30 -11.41 -4.29
C GLY A 185 -1.69 -12.77 -4.59
N LYS A 186 -1.85 -13.77 -3.71
CA LYS A 186 -1.39 -15.15 -3.97
C LYS A 186 -2.04 -15.81 -5.18
N LEU A 187 -3.34 -15.57 -5.40
CA LEU A 187 -4.04 -16.12 -6.55
C LEU A 187 -3.59 -15.40 -7.83
N VAL A 188 -3.48 -14.08 -7.79
CA VAL A 188 -2.97 -13.29 -8.93
C VAL A 188 -1.53 -13.71 -9.27
N ASP A 189 -0.69 -13.96 -8.26
CA ASP A 189 0.66 -14.46 -8.43
C ASP A 189 0.67 -15.79 -9.21
N GLN A 190 -0.10 -16.78 -8.73
CA GLN A 190 -0.22 -18.08 -9.38
C GLN A 190 -0.75 -17.98 -10.82
N LEU A 191 -1.83 -17.22 -11.04
CA LEU A 191 -2.42 -17.05 -12.37
C LEU A 191 -1.44 -16.44 -13.37
N VAL A 192 -0.59 -15.50 -12.93
CA VAL A 192 0.43 -14.88 -13.79
C VAL A 192 1.61 -15.85 -14.01
N GLU A 193 2.04 -16.57 -12.98
CA GLU A 193 3.15 -17.54 -13.05
C GLU A 193 2.83 -18.72 -13.97
N GLU A 194 1.60 -19.24 -13.90
CA GLU A 194 1.08 -20.29 -14.80
C GLU A 194 0.68 -19.75 -16.19
N ASN A 195 0.95 -18.47 -16.47
CA ASN A 195 0.60 -17.80 -17.74
C ASN A 195 -0.90 -17.82 -18.10
N LEU A 196 -1.79 -18.04 -17.13
CA LEU A 196 -3.23 -18.04 -17.34
C LEU A 196 -3.79 -16.62 -17.57
N ILE A 197 -3.15 -15.60 -17.01
CA ILE A 197 -3.53 -14.20 -17.21
C ILE A 197 -2.32 -13.31 -17.49
N ARG A 198 -2.50 -12.31 -18.35
CA ARG A 198 -1.50 -11.25 -18.63
C ARG A 198 -2.11 -9.85 -18.61
N THR A 199 -3.41 -9.77 -18.83
CA THR A 199 -4.16 -8.52 -18.84
C THR A 199 -5.43 -8.66 -18.02
N VAL A 200 -6.08 -7.53 -17.75
CA VAL A 200 -7.32 -7.51 -16.94
C VAL A 200 -8.50 -8.18 -17.65
N ASP A 201 -8.49 -8.24 -18.99
CA ASP A 201 -9.52 -8.93 -19.77
C ASP A 201 -9.42 -10.46 -19.67
N ASP A 202 -8.23 -10.99 -19.42
CA ASP A 202 -8.04 -12.44 -19.22
C ASP A 202 -8.77 -12.95 -17.97
N LEU A 203 -8.97 -12.10 -16.96
CA LEU A 203 -9.76 -12.44 -15.77
C LEU A 203 -11.18 -12.91 -16.14
N PHE A 204 -11.76 -12.34 -17.19
CA PHE A 204 -13.12 -12.68 -17.65
C PHE A 204 -13.17 -13.90 -18.57
N LYS A 205 -12.01 -14.46 -18.93
CA LYS A 205 -11.87 -15.68 -19.76
C LYS A 205 -11.56 -16.92 -18.94
N LEU A 206 -11.19 -16.75 -17.66
CA LEU A 206 -10.90 -17.86 -16.75
C LEU A 206 -12.07 -18.83 -16.65
N THR A 207 -11.74 -20.12 -16.70
CA THR A 207 -12.69 -21.21 -16.56
C THR A 207 -12.53 -21.90 -15.21
N PHE A 208 -13.48 -22.77 -14.87
CA PHE A 208 -13.40 -23.57 -13.65
C PHE A 208 -12.15 -24.47 -13.62
N ASN A 209 -11.80 -25.04 -14.78
CA ASN A 209 -10.66 -25.95 -14.90
C ASN A 209 -9.33 -25.20 -14.68
N ASP A 210 -9.21 -23.98 -15.21
CA ASP A 210 -8.01 -23.15 -14.99
C ASP A 210 -7.78 -22.85 -13.49
N LEU A 211 -8.86 -22.77 -12.71
CA LEU A 211 -8.79 -22.42 -11.29
C LEU A 211 -8.59 -23.64 -10.38
N ILE A 212 -9.22 -24.78 -10.68
CA ILE A 212 -9.17 -25.96 -9.81
C ILE A 212 -7.81 -26.65 -9.82
N GLU A 213 -7.01 -26.42 -10.85
CA GLU A 213 -5.63 -26.91 -10.97
C GLU A 213 -4.63 -26.12 -10.10
N LEU A 214 -5.03 -24.95 -9.56
CA LEU A 214 -4.16 -24.10 -8.76
C LEU A 214 -4.06 -24.55 -7.30
N ASP A 215 -2.89 -24.33 -6.69
CA ASP A 215 -2.65 -24.68 -5.29
C ASP A 215 -3.61 -23.91 -4.35
N ARG A 216 -4.26 -24.66 -3.46
CA ARG A 216 -5.23 -24.18 -2.45
C ARG A 216 -6.53 -23.61 -3.00
N ILE A 217 -6.91 -23.97 -4.22
CA ILE A 217 -8.25 -23.69 -4.74
C ILE A 217 -9.12 -24.95 -4.64
N ALA A 218 -10.21 -24.85 -3.90
CA ALA A 218 -11.26 -25.87 -3.86
C ALA A 218 -12.42 -25.47 -4.78
N GLU A 219 -13.26 -26.43 -5.16
CA GLU A 219 -14.41 -26.24 -6.08
C GLU A 219 -15.27 -25.03 -5.70
N LYS A 220 -15.61 -24.89 -4.42
CA LYS A 220 -16.39 -23.75 -3.91
C LYS A 220 -15.66 -22.41 -4.09
N SER A 221 -14.35 -22.39 -3.88
CA SER A 221 -13.55 -21.17 -4.08
C SER A 221 -13.49 -20.80 -5.56
N ALA A 222 -13.26 -21.77 -6.45
CA ALA A 222 -13.29 -21.55 -7.89
C ALA A 222 -14.64 -21.00 -8.35
N GLN A 223 -15.75 -21.59 -7.87
CA GLN A 223 -17.09 -21.12 -8.20
C GLN A 223 -17.35 -19.69 -7.70
N ASN A 224 -16.91 -19.36 -6.48
CA ASN A 224 -17.03 -18.00 -5.94
C ASN A 224 -16.24 -16.99 -6.78
N ILE A 225 -15.02 -17.32 -7.20
CA ILE A 225 -14.19 -16.48 -8.06
C ILE A 225 -14.88 -16.22 -9.39
N LEU A 226 -15.40 -17.26 -10.04
CA LEU A 226 -16.13 -17.12 -11.31
C LEU A 226 -17.41 -16.30 -11.16
N SER A 227 -18.15 -16.48 -10.06
CA SER A 227 -19.32 -15.66 -9.75
C SER A 227 -18.94 -14.19 -9.59
N ALA A 228 -17.90 -13.90 -8.79
CA ALA A 228 -17.42 -12.54 -8.57
C ALA A 228 -16.95 -11.87 -9.88
N THR A 229 -16.28 -12.62 -10.75
CA THR A 229 -15.90 -12.15 -12.09
C THR A 229 -17.11 -11.82 -12.96
N GLN A 230 -18.17 -12.63 -12.91
CA GLN A 230 -19.38 -12.38 -13.67
C GLN A 230 -20.13 -11.15 -13.13
N ASP A 231 -20.24 -11.02 -11.80
CA ASP A 231 -20.90 -9.89 -11.14
C ASP A 231 -20.17 -8.57 -11.41
N ALA A 232 -18.83 -8.59 -11.43
CA ALA A 232 -17.99 -7.43 -11.71
C ALA A 232 -18.23 -6.79 -13.09
N LYS A 233 -18.82 -7.53 -14.06
CA LYS A 233 -19.22 -6.95 -15.36
C LYS A 233 -20.28 -5.86 -15.19
N GLN A 234 -21.07 -5.92 -14.12
CA GLN A 234 -22.04 -4.88 -13.75
C GLN A 234 -21.40 -3.92 -12.74
N THR A 235 -20.85 -2.82 -13.24
CA THR A 235 -20.16 -1.82 -12.41
C THR A 235 -20.66 -0.40 -12.70
N THR A 236 -20.06 0.59 -12.04
CA THR A 236 -20.30 2.02 -12.33
C THR A 236 -19.13 2.58 -13.12
N PHE A 237 -19.38 3.63 -13.92
CA PHE A 237 -18.33 4.26 -14.72
C PHE A 237 -17.16 4.77 -13.84
N ALA A 238 -17.43 5.37 -12.68
CA ALA A 238 -16.39 5.80 -11.75
C ALA A 238 -15.54 4.64 -11.24
N ARG A 239 -16.15 3.50 -10.93
CA ARG A 239 -15.42 2.29 -10.51
C ARG A 239 -14.56 1.73 -11.63
N PHE A 240 -15.10 1.67 -12.85
CA PHE A 240 -14.36 1.21 -14.02
C PHE A 240 -13.15 2.10 -14.33
N ILE A 241 -13.34 3.43 -14.40
CA ILE A 241 -12.24 4.39 -14.62
C ILE A 241 -11.18 4.29 -13.51
N TYR A 242 -11.62 4.12 -12.26
CA TYR A 242 -10.68 3.88 -11.16
C TYR A 242 -9.91 2.56 -11.35
N ALA A 243 -10.58 1.48 -11.76
CA ALA A 243 -10.00 0.15 -11.96
C ALA A 243 -8.93 0.12 -13.06
N LEU A 244 -9.04 0.96 -14.09
CA LEU A 244 -8.02 1.08 -15.14
C LEU A 244 -6.67 1.58 -14.63
N GLY A 245 -6.60 2.16 -13.42
CA GLY A 245 -5.33 2.53 -12.79
C GLY A 245 -4.61 3.68 -13.51
N ILE A 246 -5.36 4.56 -14.18
CA ILE A 246 -4.82 5.72 -14.89
C ILE A 246 -4.00 6.59 -13.93
N ARG A 247 -2.79 6.99 -14.34
CA ARG A 247 -1.88 7.77 -13.50
C ARG A 247 -2.56 9.05 -13.01
N ASN A 248 -2.43 9.31 -11.71
CA ASN A 248 -3.04 10.46 -11.00
C ASN A 248 -4.59 10.45 -10.93
N VAL A 249 -5.25 9.42 -11.46
CA VAL A 249 -6.71 9.28 -11.36
C VAL A 249 -7.06 8.39 -10.18
N GLY A 250 -7.26 9.02 -9.02
CA GLY A 250 -7.80 8.36 -7.84
C GLY A 250 -9.33 8.28 -7.88
N PHE A 251 -9.91 7.48 -6.97
CA PHE A 251 -11.36 7.21 -6.92
C PHE A 251 -12.24 8.48 -6.89
N HIS A 252 -11.78 9.55 -6.22
CA HIS A 252 -12.50 10.82 -6.22
C HIS A 252 -12.56 11.45 -7.61
N LEU A 253 -11.43 11.50 -8.32
CA LEU A 253 -11.38 12.04 -9.67
C LEU A 253 -12.21 11.18 -10.63
N SER A 254 -12.22 9.86 -10.46
CA SER A 254 -13.10 8.98 -11.23
C SER A 254 -14.59 9.30 -11.05
N LYS A 255 -15.02 9.71 -9.85
CA LYS A 255 -16.39 10.20 -9.62
C LYS A 255 -16.68 11.53 -10.29
N VAL A 256 -15.71 12.45 -10.29
CA VAL A 256 -15.84 13.72 -11.01
C VAL A 256 -15.96 13.46 -12.51
N LEU A 257 -15.11 12.59 -13.07
CA LEU A 257 -15.20 12.19 -14.48
C LEU A 257 -16.56 11.57 -14.83
N GLN A 258 -17.15 10.78 -13.94
CA GLN A 258 -18.51 10.25 -14.13
C GLN A 258 -19.61 11.32 -14.16
N GLN A 259 -19.41 12.43 -13.46
CA GLN A 259 -20.39 13.52 -13.47
C GLN A 259 -20.30 14.36 -14.74
N GLU A 260 -19.08 14.50 -15.29
CA GLU A 260 -18.82 15.34 -16.47
C GLU A 260 -19.03 14.60 -17.80
N PHE A 261 -18.74 13.29 -17.85
CA PHE A 261 -18.79 12.50 -19.08
C PHE A 261 -19.91 11.44 -19.03
N SER A 262 -20.67 11.35 -20.12
CA SER A 262 -21.82 10.44 -20.27
C SER A 262 -21.45 9.04 -20.77
N SER A 263 -20.25 8.90 -21.34
CA SER A 263 -19.68 7.68 -21.94
C SER A 263 -18.18 7.83 -22.11
#